data_AF-A0A4Z2B5Q5-F1
#
_entry.id   AF-A0A4Z2B5Q5-F1
#
_cell.length_a   1.000
_cell.length_b   1.000
_cell.length_c   1.000
_cell.angle_alpha   90.00
_cell.angle_beta   90.00
_cell.angle_gamma   90.00
#
_symmetry.space_group_name_H-M   'P 1'
#
loop_
_entity.id
_entity.type
_entity.pdbx_description
1 polymer ?
#
loop_
_entity_poly.entity_id
_entity_poly.type
_entity_poly.pdbx_seq_one_letter_code
_entity_poly.pdbx_strand_id
1 'polypeptide(L)'
;MFCTKLKELKISGECPFTSSAKTNQLEHSEQLSKDVAHLPTSKDVRRNTGENAPHQKSSRAKVNLHTLGESIRKLACPEFERLHTALRRMMRLSDPSREPASPFVCCTEYQRCSDDPEHFVKMMSMFSSRKAIQMDTLRVALGEELFNMCYEEDRHILRVVGGALHDFLNSFNVLLKQSSTLHYQDREDCVNEPSVLCLDKDLGLLTVYFFNPHPTTELFFPGVIKAAARLLYHTTVDVLMDPPATKDSILQSSPQPSLLYTVVVKDAKSLSPSPLRATSAGTLPTSLFSTIFPFHLILDQDLVLVQVGHGLRKRLTRKDGLRRPATFQEHFSILSPLIRCTFQGILTMLNTQFTIRIKRGVSTADNTLMDLKGQMIYVPESDAILFLGSPCVDKLEELTGRGLYLSDIPYS
;
A
#
# COMPACT_ATOMS: atom_id res chain seq x y z
N MET A 1 -2.59 56.74 -1.23
CA MET A 1 -1.27 56.98 -0.60
C MET A 1 -0.90 55.68 0.11
N PHE A 2 0.04 54.84 -0.29
CA PHE A 2 1.37 55.03 -0.84
C PHE A 2 1.67 53.91 -1.86
N CYS A 3 2.09 54.31 -3.06
CA CYS A 3 2.87 53.47 -3.96
C CYS A 3 4.35 53.61 -3.56
N THR A 4 5.21 52.76 -4.12
CA THR A 4 6.70 52.82 -4.10
C THR A 4 7.43 52.40 -2.83
N LYS A 5 7.86 51.13 -2.80
CA LYS A 5 9.22 50.73 -2.41
C LYS A 5 9.41 49.24 -2.71
N LEU A 6 10.13 48.96 -3.79
CA LEU A 6 11.01 47.80 -4.03
C LEU A 6 11.33 47.73 -5.55
N LYS A 7 11.92 48.82 -6.05
CA LYS A 7 12.91 48.74 -7.13
C LYS A 7 14.26 48.74 -6.42
N GLU A 8 15.07 47.74 -6.74
CA GLU A 8 16.50 47.52 -6.41
C GLU A 8 16.78 46.20 -5.70
N LEU A 9 16.74 45.12 -6.48
CA LEU A 9 17.66 44.00 -6.29
C LEU A 9 18.16 43.57 -7.68
N LYS A 10 19.31 44.13 -8.09
CA LYS A 10 20.16 43.57 -9.16
C LYS A 10 20.79 42.30 -8.57
N ILE A 11 20.32 41.14 -8.98
CA ILE A 11 21.03 39.88 -8.72
C ILE A 11 21.77 39.54 -9.99
N SER A 12 23.09 39.62 -9.92
CA SER A 12 24.03 39.18 -10.95
C SER A 12 23.83 37.69 -11.19
N GLY A 13 23.52 37.31 -12.42
CA GLY A 13 23.52 35.92 -12.85
C GLY A 13 24.92 35.51 -13.27
N GLU A 14 25.57 34.66 -12.47
CA GLU A 14 26.70 33.85 -12.93
C GLU A 14 26.32 32.37 -12.83
N CYS A 15 26.26 31.73 -13.98
CA CYS A 15 25.97 30.31 -14.18
C CYS A 15 27.31 29.55 -14.20
N PRO A 16 27.56 28.56 -13.32
CA PRO A 16 28.89 27.98 -13.16
C PRO A 16 29.20 26.79 -14.10
N PHE A 17 28.56 26.70 -15.27
CA PHE A 17 28.85 25.63 -16.23
C PHE A 17 29.05 26.14 -17.65
N THR A 18 30.20 26.78 -17.91
CA THR A 18 30.74 26.94 -19.27
C THR A 18 32.26 26.74 -19.30
N SER A 19 32.68 25.49 -19.44
CA SER A 19 33.95 25.06 -20.05
C SER A 19 33.78 23.56 -20.32
N SER A 20 33.92 22.98 -21.51
CA SER A 20 34.73 23.33 -22.67
C SER A 20 34.12 22.72 -23.94
N ALA A 21 34.03 23.50 -25.01
CA ALA A 21 33.95 22.98 -26.37
C ALA A 21 35.25 23.36 -27.10
N LYS A 22 36.00 22.34 -27.55
CA LYS A 22 36.88 22.37 -28.73
C LYS A 22 36.87 20.93 -29.29
N THR A 23 36.06 20.65 -30.30
CA THR A 23 36.34 20.76 -31.75
C THR A 23 37.46 19.82 -32.21
N ASN A 24 37.09 18.75 -32.92
CA ASN A 24 37.57 18.52 -34.29
C ASN A 24 36.64 17.54 -35.05
N GLN A 25 36.18 18.06 -36.20
CA GLN A 25 35.59 17.40 -37.37
C GLN A 25 36.59 16.39 -37.98
N LEU A 26 36.33 15.48 -38.92
CA LEU A 26 35.22 14.93 -39.73
C LEU A 26 35.86 13.66 -40.36
N GLU A 27 35.11 12.61 -40.69
CA GLU A 27 35.18 11.93 -42.01
C GLU A 27 34.23 10.72 -42.10
N HIS A 28 33.52 10.66 -43.23
CA HIS A 28 32.59 9.61 -43.64
C HIS A 28 33.35 8.38 -44.17
N SER A 29 32.84 7.17 -43.90
CA SER A 29 32.67 6.15 -44.97
C SER A 29 31.73 5.03 -44.50
N GLU A 30 30.80 4.67 -45.37
CA GLU A 30 29.97 3.46 -45.30
C GLU A 30 30.82 2.20 -45.42
N GLN A 31 30.46 1.12 -44.72
CA GLN A 31 30.47 -0.24 -45.29
C GLN A 31 29.76 -1.26 -44.39
N LEU A 32 28.86 -2.02 -45.02
CA LEU A 32 28.27 -3.26 -44.51
C LEU A 32 29.36 -4.31 -44.23
N SER A 33 29.24 -5.01 -43.11
CA SER A 33 29.47 -6.46 -43.08
C SER A 33 28.79 -7.11 -41.88
N LYS A 34 28.09 -8.20 -42.19
CA LYS A 34 27.61 -9.21 -41.24
C LYS A 34 28.84 -9.90 -40.65
N ASP A 35 28.87 -10.13 -39.34
CA ASP A 35 29.26 -11.46 -38.87
C ASP A 35 28.91 -11.76 -37.40
N VAL A 36 28.67 -13.06 -37.22
CA VAL A 36 28.23 -13.80 -36.04
C VAL A 36 29.40 -14.00 -35.06
N ALA A 37 29.21 -13.82 -33.75
CA ALA A 37 29.88 -14.65 -32.72
C ALA A 37 29.45 -14.35 -31.26
N HIS A 38 28.81 -15.36 -30.66
CA HIS A 38 29.14 -16.04 -29.40
C HIS A 38 29.65 -15.29 -28.15
N LEU A 39 28.87 -15.49 -27.08
CA LEU A 39 29.15 -15.42 -25.63
C LEU A 39 30.51 -16.02 -25.21
N PRO A 40 31.14 -15.52 -24.12
CA PRO A 40 32.04 -16.33 -23.30
C PRO A 40 31.48 -16.59 -21.90
N THR A 41 31.36 -17.89 -21.59
CA THR A 41 31.12 -18.48 -20.27
C THR A 41 32.45 -18.59 -19.50
N SER A 42 32.49 -18.05 -18.28
CA SER A 42 33.62 -18.25 -17.36
C SER A 42 33.47 -19.59 -16.62
N LYS A 43 34.53 -20.41 -16.65
CA LYS A 43 34.68 -21.66 -15.90
C LYS A 43 35.53 -21.39 -14.65
N ASP A 44 34.97 -21.66 -13.47
CA ASP A 44 35.76 -21.72 -12.24
C ASP A 44 36.23 -23.14 -11.93
N VAL A 45 37.53 -23.24 -11.63
CA VAL A 45 38.31 -24.44 -11.37
C VAL A 45 38.11 -24.88 -9.92
N ARG A 46 37.75 -26.16 -9.73
CA ARG A 46 37.57 -26.80 -8.43
C ARG A 46 38.93 -27.32 -7.94
N ARG A 47 39.39 -26.87 -6.76
CA ARG A 47 40.47 -27.52 -6.02
C ARG A 47 39.99 -27.81 -4.60
N ASN A 48 40.00 -29.10 -4.24
CA ASN A 48 39.59 -29.63 -2.95
C ASN A 48 40.81 -29.68 -2.01
N THR A 49 40.65 -29.21 -0.78
CA THR A 49 41.38 -29.70 0.40
C THR A 49 40.53 -29.34 1.63
N GLY A 50 40.25 -30.34 2.46
CA GLY A 50 39.21 -30.26 3.48
C GLY A 50 39.66 -29.60 4.78
N GLU A 51 38.68 -29.15 5.56
CA GLU A 51 38.55 -29.34 7.02
C GLU A 51 37.22 -28.75 7.50
N ASN A 52 36.66 -29.35 8.56
CA ASN A 52 35.29 -29.21 9.02
C ASN A 52 34.95 -27.83 9.62
N ALA A 53 33.90 -27.18 9.12
CA ALA A 53 33.11 -26.17 9.83
C ALA A 53 31.65 -26.17 9.31
N PRO A 54 30.62 -25.95 10.16
CA PRO A 54 29.24 -25.95 9.71
C PRO A 54 28.98 -24.70 8.86
N HIS A 55 28.97 -24.88 7.54
CA HIS A 55 28.56 -23.85 6.61
C HIS A 55 27.08 -23.54 6.81
N GLN A 56 26.82 -22.42 7.47
CA GLN A 56 25.56 -21.71 7.42
C GLN A 56 25.27 -21.40 5.95
N LYS A 57 24.36 -22.17 5.34
CA LYS A 57 23.92 -21.97 3.95
C LYS A 57 23.15 -20.65 3.86
N SER A 58 23.87 -19.54 3.65
CA SER A 58 23.26 -18.32 3.12
C SER A 58 23.04 -18.51 1.61
N SER A 59 22.06 -19.34 1.27
CA SER A 59 21.50 -19.29 -0.07
C SER A 59 20.87 -17.90 -0.21
N ARG A 60 21.53 -16.99 -0.94
CA ARG A 60 20.91 -15.75 -1.42
C ARG A 60 19.83 -16.15 -2.42
N ALA A 61 18.69 -16.60 -1.89
CA ALA A 61 17.48 -16.78 -2.66
C ALA A 61 17.13 -15.40 -3.25
N LYS A 62 16.96 -15.33 -4.57
CA LYS A 62 16.49 -14.11 -5.23
C LYS A 62 15.10 -13.80 -4.66
N VAL A 63 14.98 -12.69 -3.94
CA VAL A 63 13.70 -12.19 -3.47
C VAL A 63 12.88 -11.82 -4.70
N ASN A 64 11.73 -12.47 -4.88
CA ASN A 64 10.80 -12.11 -5.94
C ASN A 64 9.53 -11.51 -5.30
N LEU A 65 8.82 -10.69 -6.07
CA LEU A 65 7.66 -9.97 -5.57
C LEU A 65 6.51 -10.91 -5.15
N HIS A 66 6.43 -12.08 -5.80
CA HIS A 66 5.47 -13.13 -5.47
C HIS A 66 5.71 -13.72 -4.08
N THR A 67 6.95 -14.07 -3.74
CA THR A 67 7.36 -14.60 -2.44
C THR A 67 7.07 -13.60 -1.33
N LEU A 68 7.25 -12.31 -1.62
CA LEU A 68 6.88 -11.25 -0.70
C LEU A 68 5.37 -11.18 -0.49
N GLY A 69 4.58 -11.24 -1.56
CA GLY A 69 3.12 -11.32 -1.47
C GLY A 69 2.63 -12.52 -0.67
N GLU A 70 3.21 -13.71 -0.87
CA GLU A 70 2.88 -14.92 -0.10
C GLU A 70 3.21 -14.77 1.40
N SER A 71 4.36 -14.19 1.75
CA SER A 71 4.72 -13.91 3.15
C SER A 71 3.75 -12.93 3.82
N ILE A 72 3.25 -11.92 3.08
CA ILE A 72 2.23 -11.01 3.60
C ILE A 72 0.87 -11.71 3.71
N ARG A 73 0.47 -12.54 2.75
CA ARG A 73 -0.77 -13.33 2.81
C ARG A 73 -0.81 -14.21 4.04
N LYS A 74 0.30 -14.90 4.32
CA LYS A 74 0.58 -15.66 5.53
C LYS A 74 0.37 -14.90 6.85
N LEU A 75 0.43 -13.56 6.83
CA LEU A 75 0.25 -12.69 8.00
C LEU A 75 -1.11 -11.98 8.02
N ALA A 76 -1.68 -11.66 6.86
CA ALA A 76 -2.98 -10.99 6.75
C ALA A 76 -4.15 -11.98 6.77
N CYS A 77 -3.98 -13.11 6.09
CA CYS A 77 -4.99 -14.15 5.88
C CYS A 77 -4.35 -15.54 6.00
N PRO A 78 -3.86 -15.91 7.20
CA PRO A 78 -3.25 -17.21 7.42
C PRO A 78 -4.25 -18.34 7.21
N GLU A 79 -3.78 -19.43 6.61
CA GLU A 79 -4.53 -20.69 6.56
C GLU A 79 -4.84 -21.21 7.97
N PHE A 80 -5.95 -21.93 8.11
CA PHE A 80 -6.42 -22.42 9.39
C PHE A 80 -5.41 -23.37 10.06
N GLU A 81 -4.74 -24.22 9.27
CA GLU A 81 -3.65 -25.09 9.75
C GLU A 81 -2.50 -24.30 10.37
N ARG A 82 -2.17 -23.14 9.78
CA ARG A 82 -1.10 -22.27 10.28
C ARG A 82 -1.49 -21.62 11.60
N LEU A 83 -2.73 -21.16 11.73
CA LEU A 83 -3.29 -20.65 12.99
C LEU A 83 -3.24 -21.71 14.10
N HIS A 84 -3.67 -22.93 13.81
CA HIS A 84 -3.59 -24.05 14.76
C HIS A 84 -2.16 -24.42 15.16
N THR A 85 -1.22 -24.29 14.23
CA THR A 85 0.20 -24.55 14.49
C THR A 85 0.79 -23.48 15.40
N ALA A 86 0.49 -22.20 15.15
CA ALA A 86 0.89 -21.09 15.99
C ALA A 86 0.31 -21.23 17.41
N LEU A 87 -0.98 -21.55 17.53
CA LEU A 87 -1.64 -21.78 18.82
C LEU A 87 -0.95 -22.92 19.60
N ARG A 88 -0.65 -24.05 18.94
CA ARG A 88 0.07 -25.18 19.56
C ARG A 88 1.48 -24.81 20.00
N ARG A 89 2.24 -24.05 19.20
CA ARG A 89 3.58 -23.58 19.58
C ARG A 89 3.53 -22.68 20.81
N MET A 90 2.63 -21.69 20.81
CA MET A 90 2.39 -20.80 21.94
C MET A 90 2.03 -21.57 23.22
N MET A 91 1.14 -22.56 23.13
CA MET A 91 0.76 -23.40 24.28
C MET A 91 1.95 -24.20 24.85
N ARG A 92 2.83 -24.72 24.00
CA ARG A 92 4.04 -25.47 24.43
C ARG A 92 5.06 -24.58 25.13
N LEU A 93 5.27 -23.36 24.65
CA LEU A 93 6.20 -22.39 25.27
C LEU A 93 5.76 -22.01 26.70
N SER A 94 4.46 -22.07 26.97
CA SER A 94 3.89 -21.77 28.30
C SER A 94 3.91 -22.94 29.30
N ASP A 95 4.42 -24.12 28.90
CA ASP A 95 4.47 -25.31 29.77
C ASP A 95 5.67 -26.25 29.39
N PRO A 96 6.92 -25.82 29.63
CA PRO A 96 8.11 -26.57 29.21
C PRO A 96 8.38 -27.85 30.02
N SER A 97 7.69 -28.07 31.16
CA SER A 97 7.95 -29.18 32.08
C SER A 97 7.18 -30.47 31.77
N ARG A 98 6.46 -30.55 30.64
CA ARG A 98 5.87 -31.80 30.17
C ARG A 98 6.69 -32.36 29.01
N GLU A 99 7.49 -33.39 29.29
CA GLU A 99 7.99 -34.33 28.29
C GLU A 99 6.83 -34.87 27.42
N PRO A 100 7.09 -35.36 26.19
CA PRO A 100 6.06 -35.78 25.21
C PRO A 100 5.36 -37.10 25.59
N ALA A 101 5.15 -37.36 26.87
CA ALA A 101 4.35 -38.45 27.37
C ALA A 101 2.87 -38.02 27.34
N SER A 102 2.16 -38.58 26.36
CA SER A 102 0.79 -38.29 25.90
C SER A 102 0.68 -37.08 24.97
N PRO A 103 0.76 -37.30 23.64
CA PRO A 103 -0.09 -36.53 22.75
C PRO A 103 -1.52 -36.70 23.28
N PHE A 104 -2.37 -35.69 23.16
CA PHE A 104 -3.80 -35.96 23.04
C PHE A 104 -4.58 -36.41 24.29
N VAL A 105 -5.11 -35.42 25.03
CA VAL A 105 -6.44 -35.55 25.68
C VAL A 105 -7.34 -34.33 25.42
N CYS A 106 -6.80 -33.16 25.04
CA CYS A 106 -7.63 -32.03 24.60
C CYS A 106 -7.79 -31.95 23.07
N CYS A 107 -7.06 -32.77 22.30
CA CYS A 107 -7.06 -32.72 20.84
C CYS A 107 -7.65 -33.98 20.17
N THR A 108 -7.93 -35.07 20.90
CA THR A 108 -8.24 -36.43 20.33
C THR A 108 -9.59 -36.55 19.71
N GLU A 109 -10.48 -35.66 20.11
CA GLU A 109 -11.81 -35.59 19.53
C GLU A 109 -11.86 -34.65 18.31
N TYR A 110 -10.79 -33.92 18.00
CA TYR A 110 -10.76 -32.91 16.93
C TYR A 110 -9.84 -33.29 15.77
N GLN A 111 -9.83 -34.57 15.41
CA GLN A 111 -9.07 -35.10 14.27
C GLN A 111 -9.65 -34.71 12.89
N ARG A 112 -10.68 -33.87 12.90
CA ARG A 112 -11.03 -32.93 11.84
C ARG A 112 -11.22 -31.59 12.52
N CYS A 113 -10.24 -30.69 12.49
CA CYS A 113 -10.57 -29.28 12.70
C CYS A 113 -11.52 -28.95 11.55
N SER A 114 -12.80 -28.75 11.85
CA SER A 114 -13.62 -28.00 10.90
C SER A 114 -12.93 -26.65 10.74
N ASP A 115 -12.84 -26.17 9.50
CA ASP A 115 -12.39 -24.81 9.18
C ASP A 115 -13.45 -23.79 9.67
N ASP A 116 -13.76 -23.85 10.96
CA ASP A 116 -14.81 -23.10 11.63
C ASP A 116 -14.17 -22.16 12.67
N PRO A 117 -14.22 -20.84 12.44
CA PRO A 117 -13.73 -19.83 13.37
C PRO A 117 -14.28 -19.98 14.80
N GLU A 118 -15.53 -20.41 14.96
CA GLU A 118 -16.15 -20.55 16.29
C GLU A 118 -15.44 -21.62 17.13
N HIS A 119 -15.08 -22.73 16.51
CA HIS A 119 -14.33 -23.79 17.15
C HIS A 119 -12.95 -23.31 17.62
N PHE A 120 -12.25 -22.51 16.80
CA PHE A 120 -10.96 -21.95 17.16
C PHE A 120 -11.05 -20.99 18.36
N VAL A 121 -12.06 -20.11 18.38
CA VAL A 121 -12.34 -19.21 19.52
C VAL A 121 -12.63 -20.01 20.79
N LYS A 122 -13.38 -21.11 20.69
CA LYS A 122 -13.67 -21.99 21.81
C LYS A 122 -12.38 -22.63 22.38
N MET A 123 -11.47 -23.07 21.51
CA MET A 123 -10.17 -23.61 21.93
C MET A 123 -9.32 -22.57 22.68
N MET A 124 -9.27 -21.34 22.17
CA MET A 124 -8.59 -20.23 22.85
C MET A 124 -9.23 -19.92 24.21
N SER A 125 -10.56 -19.89 24.29
CA SER A 125 -11.31 -19.64 25.53
C SER A 125 -11.07 -20.71 26.60
N MET A 126 -10.98 -21.98 26.20
CA MET A 126 -10.64 -23.08 27.11
C MET A 126 -9.22 -22.93 27.65
N PHE A 127 -8.25 -22.56 26.80
CA PHE A 127 -6.87 -22.32 27.23
C PHE A 127 -6.75 -21.11 28.15
N SER A 128 -7.44 -20.00 27.82
CA SER A 128 -7.54 -18.80 28.65
C SER A 128 -8.05 -19.13 30.06
N SER A 129 -9.15 -19.88 30.16
CA SER A 129 -9.72 -20.34 31.43
C SER A 129 -8.74 -21.20 32.22
N ARG A 130 -8.03 -22.12 31.54
CA ARG A 130 -7.11 -23.06 32.20
C ARG A 130 -5.85 -22.39 32.74
N LYS A 131 -5.31 -21.39 32.05
CA LYS A 131 -4.08 -20.67 32.44
C LYS A 131 -4.36 -19.33 33.15
N ALA A 132 -5.63 -18.95 33.32
CA ALA A 132 -6.06 -17.65 33.85
C ALA A 132 -5.43 -16.45 33.11
N ILE A 133 -5.32 -16.55 31.79
CA ILE A 133 -4.78 -15.49 30.92
C ILE A 133 -5.94 -14.77 30.25
N GLN A 134 -5.93 -13.43 30.27
CA GLN A 134 -6.93 -12.61 29.57
C GLN A 134 -6.93 -12.86 28.06
N MET A 135 -8.11 -12.84 27.45
CA MET A 135 -8.25 -13.13 26.02
C MET A 135 -7.44 -12.17 25.14
N ASP A 136 -7.37 -10.89 25.49
CA ASP A 136 -6.60 -9.91 24.70
C ASP A 136 -5.10 -10.21 24.71
N THR A 137 -4.56 -10.63 25.86
CA THR A 137 -3.17 -11.09 25.97
C THR A 137 -2.94 -12.32 25.09
N LEU A 138 -3.91 -13.23 25.03
CA LEU A 138 -3.83 -14.43 24.22
C LEU A 138 -3.87 -14.12 22.71
N ARG A 139 -4.71 -13.16 22.28
CA ARG A 139 -4.78 -12.68 20.90
C ARG A 139 -3.43 -12.09 20.45
N VAL A 140 -2.84 -11.25 21.30
CA VAL A 140 -1.51 -10.68 21.05
C VAL A 140 -0.46 -11.78 20.97
N ALA A 141 -0.43 -12.72 21.93
CA ALA A 141 0.55 -13.82 21.92
C ALA A 141 0.42 -14.73 20.67
N LEU A 142 -0.81 -15.03 20.25
CA LEU A 142 -1.06 -15.80 19.03
C LEU A 142 -0.53 -15.08 17.79
N GLY A 143 -0.80 -13.78 17.67
CA GLY A 143 -0.29 -12.96 16.56
C GLY A 143 1.22 -12.81 16.56
N GLU A 144 1.84 -12.66 17.73
CA GLU A 144 3.30 -12.62 17.84
C GLU A 144 3.92 -13.95 17.37
N GLU A 145 3.33 -15.10 17.76
CA GLU A 145 3.81 -16.41 17.34
C GLU A 145 3.60 -16.65 15.84
N LEU A 146 2.45 -16.24 15.29
CA LEU A 146 2.19 -16.30 13.84
C LEU A 146 3.24 -15.48 13.07
N PHE A 147 3.58 -14.29 13.57
CA PHE A 147 4.62 -13.47 12.96
C PHE A 147 6.00 -14.13 13.10
N ASN A 148 6.34 -14.69 14.26
CA ASN A 148 7.61 -15.39 14.48
C ASN A 148 7.80 -16.54 13.49
N MET A 149 6.77 -17.38 13.29
CA MET A 149 6.79 -18.44 12.29
C MET A 149 7.10 -17.90 10.90
N CYS A 150 6.41 -16.81 10.49
CA CYS A 150 6.67 -16.17 9.21
C CYS A 150 8.06 -15.53 9.11
N TYR A 151 8.57 -14.99 10.21
CA TYR A 151 9.88 -14.38 10.27
C TYR A 151 11.00 -15.42 10.24
N GLU A 152 10.81 -16.59 10.84
CA GLU A 152 11.74 -17.73 10.73
C GLU A 152 11.88 -18.21 9.28
N GLU A 153 10.76 -18.28 8.56
CA GLU A 153 10.71 -18.70 7.15
C GLU A 153 11.29 -17.61 6.21
N ASP A 154 10.83 -16.36 6.37
CA ASP A 154 10.92 -15.32 5.34
C ASP A 154 11.62 -14.03 5.82
N ARG A 155 12.50 -14.11 6.85
CA ARG A 155 13.21 -12.94 7.45
C ARG A 155 13.77 -11.95 6.43
N HIS A 156 14.45 -12.48 5.41
CA HIS A 156 15.16 -11.69 4.41
C HIS A 156 14.21 -10.90 3.49
N ILE A 157 12.95 -11.34 3.39
CA ILE A 157 11.90 -10.74 2.59
C ILE A 157 11.14 -9.69 3.41
N LEU A 158 10.77 -10.01 4.66
CA LEU A 158 10.02 -9.09 5.51
C LEU A 158 10.80 -7.80 5.88
N ARG A 159 12.14 -7.86 5.89
CA ARG A 159 13.00 -6.70 6.17
C ARG A 159 13.06 -5.66 5.06
N VAL A 160 12.67 -5.99 3.83
CA VAL A 160 12.78 -5.08 2.67
C VAL A 160 11.47 -4.38 2.31
N VAL A 161 10.41 -4.60 3.10
CA VAL A 161 9.05 -4.16 2.78
C VAL A 161 8.85 -2.66 2.97
N GLY A 162 9.45 -2.08 4.01
CA GLY A 162 9.23 -0.68 4.36
C GLY A 162 10.27 -0.18 5.37
N GLY A 163 10.51 1.12 5.39
CA GLY A 163 11.48 1.76 6.29
C GLY A 163 10.95 1.93 7.71
N ALA A 164 9.63 1.96 7.88
CA ALA A 164 8.94 2.04 9.16
C ALA A 164 7.68 1.14 9.21
N LEU A 165 7.07 1.05 10.39
CA LEU A 165 5.86 0.24 10.60
C LEU A 165 4.68 0.66 9.71
N HIS A 166 4.49 1.96 9.49
CA HIS A 166 3.41 2.46 8.63
C HIS A 166 3.61 2.03 7.16
N ASP A 167 4.85 2.07 6.66
CA ASP A 167 5.19 1.55 5.32
C ASP A 167 4.90 0.07 5.21
N PHE A 168 5.29 -0.72 6.22
CA PHE A 168 5.01 -2.15 6.27
C PHE A 168 3.52 -2.43 6.17
N LEU A 169 2.70 -1.77 6.98
CA LEU A 169 1.24 -1.97 6.96
C LEU A 169 0.62 -1.50 5.62
N ASN A 170 1.08 -0.37 5.09
CA ASN A 170 0.57 0.16 3.82
C ASN A 170 1.00 -0.65 2.59
N SER A 171 2.05 -1.47 2.71
CA SER A 171 2.47 -2.38 1.64
C SER A 171 1.51 -3.56 1.43
N PHE A 172 0.67 -3.90 2.42
CA PHE A 172 -0.15 -5.12 2.39
C PHE A 172 -1.02 -5.16 1.14
N ASN A 173 -1.69 -4.06 0.83
CA ASN A 173 -2.63 -3.98 -0.29
C ASN A 173 -1.98 -4.25 -1.64
N VAL A 174 -0.77 -3.73 -1.86
CA VAL A 174 -0.02 -3.94 -3.11
C VAL A 174 0.46 -5.38 -3.21
N LEU A 175 0.99 -5.92 -2.12
CA LEU A 175 1.62 -7.24 -2.08
C LEU A 175 0.59 -8.38 -2.11
N LEU A 176 -0.54 -8.23 -1.41
CA LEU A 176 -1.67 -9.16 -1.47
C LEU A 176 -2.21 -9.25 -2.90
N LYS A 177 -2.46 -8.11 -3.56
CA LYS A 177 -2.97 -8.11 -4.94
C LYS A 177 -2.00 -8.73 -5.94
N GLN A 178 -0.70 -8.53 -5.76
CA GLN A 178 0.33 -9.14 -6.62
C GLN A 178 0.42 -10.66 -6.44
N SER A 179 0.15 -11.18 -5.24
CA SER A 179 0.06 -12.62 -5.00
C SER A 179 -1.24 -13.24 -5.52
N SER A 180 -2.33 -12.49 -5.62
CA SER A 180 -3.64 -12.99 -6.08
C SER A 180 -3.71 -13.23 -7.60
N THR A 181 -2.71 -12.76 -8.36
CA THR A 181 -2.65 -12.86 -9.83
C THR A 181 -2.64 -14.29 -10.40
N LEU A 182 -2.64 -15.33 -9.56
CA LEU A 182 -2.65 -16.73 -10.00
C LEU A 182 -4.03 -17.39 -10.02
N HIS A 183 -5.09 -16.86 -9.39
CA HIS A 183 -6.29 -17.70 -9.17
C HIS A 183 -7.71 -17.11 -9.32
N TYR A 184 -7.95 -15.84 -9.65
CA TYR A 184 -9.33 -15.35 -9.83
C TYR A 184 -9.55 -14.70 -11.20
N GLN A 185 -10.05 -15.51 -12.15
CA GLN A 185 -10.48 -15.07 -13.47
C GLN A 185 -11.97 -14.71 -13.53
N ASP A 186 -12.67 -14.72 -12.38
CA ASP A 186 -14.07 -14.29 -12.27
C ASP A 186 -14.18 -12.90 -11.65
N ARG A 187 -14.70 -11.95 -12.43
CA ARG A 187 -14.59 -10.50 -12.17
C ARG A 187 -15.56 -9.96 -11.10
N GLU A 188 -16.32 -10.81 -10.41
CA GLU A 188 -17.31 -10.37 -9.41
C GLU A 188 -16.84 -10.53 -7.95
N ASP A 189 -15.87 -11.40 -7.64
CA ASP A 189 -15.40 -11.66 -6.26
C ASP A 189 -14.21 -10.81 -5.79
N CYS A 190 -13.57 -10.03 -6.68
CA CYS A 190 -12.50 -9.06 -6.30
C CYS A 190 -12.99 -7.93 -5.38
N VAL A 191 -14.26 -7.92 -5.00
CA VAL A 191 -14.97 -6.79 -4.40
C VAL A 191 -14.79 -6.71 -2.88
N ASN A 192 -14.43 -7.82 -2.22
CA ASN A 192 -14.29 -7.89 -0.76
C ASN A 192 -12.93 -8.47 -0.34
N GLU A 193 -11.86 -8.12 -1.05
CA GLU A 193 -10.52 -8.51 -0.63
C GLU A 193 -10.11 -7.82 0.68
N PRO A 194 -9.41 -8.53 1.57
CA PRO A 194 -8.87 -7.97 2.79
C PRO A 194 -7.84 -6.90 2.46
N SER A 195 -7.97 -5.75 3.10
CA SER A 195 -7.07 -4.61 2.88
C SER A 195 -6.74 -3.89 4.18
N VAL A 196 -5.52 -3.35 4.25
CA VAL A 196 -5.00 -2.64 5.41
C VAL A 196 -4.65 -1.21 4.99
N LEU A 197 -5.14 -0.25 5.74
CA LEU A 197 -4.81 1.17 5.59
C LEU A 197 -4.27 1.70 6.91
N CYS A 198 -3.05 2.24 6.89
CA CYS A 198 -2.42 2.87 8.06
C CYS A 198 -2.32 4.38 7.82
N LEU A 199 -2.91 5.17 8.71
CA LEU A 199 -2.89 6.63 8.72
C LEU A 199 -2.10 7.14 9.94
N ASP A 200 -1.25 8.13 9.70
CA ASP A 200 -0.55 8.87 10.76
C ASP A 200 -1.51 9.93 11.33
N LYS A 201 -2.05 9.74 12.55
CA LYS A 201 -2.86 10.78 13.22
C LYS A 201 -1.96 11.80 13.91
N ASP A 202 -1.00 11.34 14.71
CA ASP A 202 -0.09 12.19 15.51
C ASP A 202 1.30 11.55 15.66
N LEU A 203 2.25 12.29 16.26
CA LEU A 203 3.60 11.77 16.53
C LEU A 203 3.52 10.51 17.40
N GLY A 204 3.84 9.36 16.79
CA GLY A 204 3.80 8.07 17.46
C GLY A 204 2.39 7.51 17.66
N LEU A 205 1.37 8.06 17.00
CA LEU A 205 0.00 7.56 17.02
C LEU A 205 -0.45 7.21 15.60
N LEU A 206 -0.60 5.91 15.34
CA LEU A 206 -1.10 5.39 14.06
C LEU A 206 -2.55 4.91 14.23
N THR A 207 -3.33 5.08 13.19
CA THR A 207 -4.66 4.47 13.05
C THR A 207 -4.64 3.48 11.91
N VAL A 208 -4.94 2.23 12.22
CA VAL A 208 -4.89 1.12 11.27
C VAL A 208 -6.30 0.60 11.05
N TYR A 209 -6.79 0.72 9.82
CA TYR A 209 -8.03 0.13 9.37
C TYR A 209 -7.73 -1.20 8.69
N PHE A 210 -8.44 -2.25 9.09
CA PHE A 210 -8.47 -3.51 8.36
C PHE A 210 -9.87 -3.68 7.77
N PHE A 211 -10.00 -3.52 6.46
CA PHE A 211 -11.27 -3.68 5.75
C PHE A 211 -11.45 -5.12 5.26
N ASN A 212 -12.70 -5.59 5.29
CA ASN A 212 -13.10 -6.95 4.89
C ASN A 212 -12.23 -8.05 5.54
N PRO A 213 -12.04 -8.02 6.88
CA PRO A 213 -11.23 -9.01 7.56
C PRO A 213 -11.90 -10.39 7.52
N HIS A 214 -11.07 -11.45 7.48
CA HIS A 214 -11.55 -12.79 7.77
C HIS A 214 -12.04 -12.87 9.23
N PRO A 215 -13.04 -13.70 9.58
CA PRO A 215 -13.56 -13.80 10.96
C PRO A 215 -12.51 -14.07 12.05
N THR A 216 -11.39 -14.70 11.70
CA THR A 216 -10.29 -14.99 12.63
C THR A 216 -9.27 -13.85 12.77
N THR A 217 -9.34 -12.81 11.95
CA THR A 217 -8.33 -11.73 11.88
C THR A 217 -8.18 -10.99 13.21
N GLU A 218 -9.30 -10.72 13.89
CA GLU A 218 -9.33 -10.08 15.22
C GLU A 218 -8.51 -10.87 16.25
N LEU A 219 -8.40 -12.18 16.08
CA LEU A 219 -7.77 -13.07 17.06
C LEU A 219 -6.24 -13.00 17.05
N PHE A 220 -5.62 -12.40 16.03
CA PHE A 220 -4.15 -12.41 15.90
C PHE A 220 -3.57 -11.08 15.39
N PHE A 221 -4.32 -10.27 14.65
CA PHE A 221 -3.73 -9.12 13.96
C PHE A 221 -3.04 -8.09 14.89
N PRO A 222 -3.55 -7.79 16.11
CA PRO A 222 -2.83 -6.95 17.07
C PRO A 222 -1.42 -7.46 17.40
N GLY A 223 -1.26 -8.78 17.54
CA GLY A 223 0.03 -9.40 17.79
C GLY A 223 0.97 -9.35 16.59
N VAL A 224 0.43 -9.43 15.37
CA VAL A 224 1.21 -9.25 14.13
C VAL A 224 1.79 -7.84 14.06
N ILE A 225 0.99 -6.80 14.32
CA ILE A 225 1.48 -5.40 14.36
C ILE A 225 2.59 -5.24 15.40
N LYS A 226 2.36 -5.77 16.62
CA LYS A 226 3.31 -5.65 17.73
C LYS A 226 4.63 -6.38 17.46
N ALA A 227 4.57 -7.59 16.91
CA ALA A 227 5.76 -8.35 16.52
C ALA A 227 6.52 -7.68 15.37
N ALA A 228 5.83 -7.19 14.34
CA ALA A 228 6.44 -6.46 13.24
C ALA A 228 7.21 -5.23 13.75
N ALA A 229 6.59 -4.42 14.62
CA ALA A 229 7.23 -3.26 15.23
C ALA A 229 8.52 -3.64 15.98
N ARG A 230 8.46 -4.69 16.81
CA ARG A 230 9.59 -5.15 17.63
C ARG A 230 10.73 -5.77 16.80
N LEU A 231 10.39 -6.64 15.84
CA LEU A 231 11.35 -7.50 15.14
C LEU A 231 11.92 -6.90 13.85
N LEU A 232 11.16 -6.01 13.20
CA LEU A 232 11.61 -5.33 11.98
C LEU A 232 12.18 -3.94 12.27
N TYR A 233 11.54 -3.19 13.18
CA TYR A 233 11.83 -1.77 13.40
C TYR A 233 12.43 -1.46 14.77
N HIS A 234 12.58 -2.46 15.64
CA HIS A 234 13.10 -2.30 17.00
C HIS A 234 12.32 -1.27 17.83
N THR A 235 11.01 -1.17 17.56
CA THR A 235 10.10 -0.22 18.22
C THR A 235 9.10 -0.97 19.08
N THR A 236 8.83 -0.46 20.29
CA THR A 236 7.78 -0.99 21.16
C THR A 236 6.49 -0.21 20.95
N VAL A 237 5.42 -0.94 20.66
CA VAL A 237 4.07 -0.37 20.46
C VAL A 237 3.06 -1.04 21.38
N ASP A 238 2.07 -0.26 21.80
CA ASP A 238 0.80 -0.77 22.31
C ASP A 238 -0.24 -0.71 21.19
N VAL A 239 -1.00 -1.79 21.04
CA VAL A 239 -2.05 -1.89 20.03
C VAL A 239 -3.37 -2.07 20.76
N LEU A 240 -4.29 -1.14 20.52
CA LEU A 240 -5.63 -1.14 21.09
C LEU A 240 -6.62 -1.31 19.96
N MET A 241 -7.55 -2.24 20.10
CA MET A 241 -8.66 -2.39 19.16
C MET A 241 -9.79 -1.46 19.60
N ASP A 242 -10.21 -0.59 18.69
CA ASP A 242 -11.29 0.35 18.96
C ASP A 242 -12.65 -0.34 18.76
N PRO A 243 -13.64 -0.08 19.64
CA PRO A 243 -14.95 -0.69 19.51
C PRO A 243 -15.64 -0.22 18.22
N PRO A 244 -16.55 -1.03 17.63
CA PRO A 244 -17.22 -0.73 16.35
C PRO A 244 -18.01 0.59 16.33
N ALA A 245 -18.40 1.10 17.50
CA ALA A 245 -19.17 2.34 17.66
C ALA A 245 -18.29 3.61 17.69
N THR A 246 -16.98 3.49 17.53
CA THR A 246 -16.06 4.63 17.56
C THR A 246 -16.33 5.50 16.33
N LYS A 247 -16.70 6.77 16.56
CA LYS A 247 -17.00 7.76 15.52
C LYS A 247 -15.72 8.17 14.79
N ASP A 248 -15.24 7.34 13.88
CA ASP A 248 -14.17 7.69 12.95
C ASP A 248 -14.79 8.03 11.59
N SER A 249 -14.44 9.17 10.99
CA SER A 249 -15.09 9.68 9.77
C SER A 249 -15.01 8.69 8.61
N ILE A 250 -13.89 7.96 8.48
CA ILE A 250 -13.69 6.93 7.46
C ILE A 250 -14.63 5.72 7.67
N LEU A 251 -14.92 5.39 8.93
CA LEU A 251 -15.82 4.28 9.26
C LEU A 251 -17.29 4.66 9.18
N GLN A 252 -17.64 5.91 9.47
CA GLN A 252 -19.02 6.40 9.30
C GLN A 252 -19.46 6.36 7.83
N SER A 253 -18.53 6.57 6.90
CA SER A 253 -18.77 6.39 5.46
C SER A 253 -18.76 4.91 4.99
N SER A 254 -18.50 3.95 5.89
CA SER A 254 -18.26 2.53 5.56
C SER A 254 -19.31 1.58 6.15
N PRO A 255 -20.20 0.98 5.34
CA PRO A 255 -21.07 -0.12 5.77
C PRO A 255 -20.41 -1.50 5.76
N GLN A 256 -19.12 -1.61 5.38
CA GLN A 256 -18.40 -2.90 5.30
C GLN A 256 -17.78 -3.33 6.64
N PRO A 257 -17.63 -4.65 6.87
CA PRO A 257 -16.96 -5.14 8.07
C PRO A 257 -15.52 -4.62 8.10
N SER A 258 -15.16 -3.98 9.20
CA SER A 258 -13.84 -3.39 9.39
C SER A 258 -13.42 -3.47 10.85
N LEU A 259 -12.11 -3.59 11.06
CA LEU A 259 -11.50 -3.53 12.37
C LEU A 259 -10.63 -2.27 12.44
N LEU A 260 -10.75 -1.54 13.54
CA LEU A 260 -9.98 -0.33 13.80
C LEU A 260 -9.00 -0.59 14.93
N TYR A 261 -7.73 -0.24 14.69
CA TYR A 261 -6.69 -0.33 15.70
C TYR A 261 -6.00 1.01 15.88
N THR A 262 -5.88 1.42 17.13
CA THR A 262 -5.03 2.52 17.56
C THR A 262 -3.68 1.96 18.01
N VAL A 263 -2.60 2.40 17.37
CA VAL A 263 -1.23 1.96 17.67
C VAL A 263 -0.44 3.12 18.27
N VAL A 264 0.02 2.94 19.50
CA VAL A 264 0.78 3.94 20.26
C VAL A 264 2.23 3.50 20.39
N VAL A 265 3.16 4.32 19.90
CA VAL A 265 4.60 4.11 20.02
C VAL A 265 5.09 4.59 21.39
N LYS A 266 5.67 3.70 22.21
CA LYS A 266 6.10 4.04 23.58
C LYS A 266 7.25 5.04 23.64
N ASP A 267 8.14 5.00 22.66
CA ASP A 267 9.35 5.82 22.61
C ASP A 267 9.28 6.92 21.54
N ALA A 268 8.11 7.58 21.41
CA ALA A 268 7.86 8.56 20.35
C ALA A 268 8.77 9.82 20.36
N LYS A 269 9.60 10.00 21.40
CA LYS A 269 10.46 11.18 21.59
C LYS A 269 11.61 11.29 20.57
N SER A 270 11.92 10.23 19.83
CA SER A 270 12.96 10.22 18.78
C SER A 270 12.41 10.19 17.36
N LEU A 271 11.08 10.21 17.18
CA LEU A 271 10.47 10.10 15.86
C LEU A 271 10.51 11.44 15.11
N SER A 272 11.07 11.43 13.91
CA SER A 272 10.88 12.52 12.96
C SER A 272 9.41 12.59 12.53
N PRO A 273 8.80 13.77 12.41
CA PRO A 273 7.45 13.89 11.86
C PRO A 273 7.40 13.26 10.45
N SER A 274 6.30 12.55 10.17
CA SER A 274 6.03 12.01 8.84
C SER A 274 6.05 13.13 7.79
N PRO A 275 6.64 12.94 6.60
CA PRO A 275 6.59 13.92 5.50
C PRO A 275 5.16 14.27 5.06
N LEU A 276 4.19 13.40 5.38
CA LEU A 276 2.76 13.62 5.13
C LEU A 276 2.11 14.59 6.12
N ARG A 277 2.84 15.02 7.16
CA ARG A 277 2.35 16.01 8.12
C ARG A 277 2.42 17.38 7.49
N ALA A 278 1.29 17.86 6.98
CA ALA A 278 1.09 19.28 6.76
C ALA A 278 1.13 19.98 8.13
N THR A 279 2.30 20.49 8.52
CA THR A 279 2.36 21.60 9.48
C THR A 279 1.43 22.67 8.93
N SER A 280 0.49 23.18 9.72
CA SER A 280 -0.49 24.21 9.37
C SER A 280 0.07 25.30 8.45
N ALA A 281 0.10 25.01 7.15
CA ALA A 281 0.71 25.82 6.13
C ALA A 281 -0.44 26.27 5.25
N GLY A 282 -0.84 27.52 5.46
CA GLY A 282 -1.69 28.37 4.62
C GLY A 282 -2.80 27.71 3.80
N THR A 283 -4.02 28.22 3.91
CA THR A 283 -5.07 27.89 2.94
C THR A 283 -4.67 28.42 1.55
N LEU A 284 -4.52 27.52 0.58
CA LEU A 284 -4.32 27.89 -0.82
C LEU A 284 -5.68 28.28 -1.43
N PRO A 285 -5.80 29.44 -2.10
CA PRO A 285 -7.00 29.77 -2.86
C PRO A 285 -7.29 28.68 -3.91
N THR A 286 -8.57 28.28 -4.04
CA THR A 286 -8.99 27.21 -4.96
C THR A 286 -8.59 27.45 -6.42
N SER A 287 -8.55 28.73 -6.83
CA SER A 287 -8.08 29.14 -8.16
C SER A 287 -6.60 28.81 -8.35
N LEU A 288 -5.75 29.14 -7.38
CA LEU A 288 -4.32 28.84 -7.40
C LEU A 288 -4.07 27.33 -7.36
N PHE A 289 -4.78 26.61 -6.49
CA PHE A 289 -4.71 25.15 -6.44
C PHE A 289 -5.03 24.51 -7.79
N SER A 290 -6.06 24.99 -8.48
CA SER A 290 -6.46 24.49 -9.80
C SER A 290 -5.47 24.79 -10.92
N THR A 291 -4.64 25.82 -10.75
CA THR A 291 -3.53 26.13 -11.66
C THR A 291 -2.32 25.25 -11.39
N ILE A 292 -1.97 25.03 -10.12
CA ILE A 292 -0.83 24.19 -9.73
C ILE A 292 -1.09 22.72 -10.07
N PHE A 293 -2.31 22.24 -9.87
CA PHE A 293 -2.70 20.85 -10.14
C PHE A 293 -3.76 20.80 -11.25
N PRO A 294 -3.41 20.91 -12.54
CA PRO A 294 -4.40 20.98 -13.62
C PRO A 294 -5.21 19.68 -13.81
N PHE A 295 -4.70 18.55 -13.32
CA PHE A 295 -5.33 17.22 -13.42
C PHE A 295 -5.74 16.68 -12.04
N HIS A 296 -6.55 17.44 -11.31
CA HIS A 296 -7.15 17.02 -10.04
C HIS A 296 -8.67 16.82 -10.15
N LEU A 297 -9.23 16.02 -9.23
CA LEU A 297 -10.67 15.88 -9.00
C LEU A 297 -10.95 15.99 -7.50
N ILE A 298 -12.05 16.63 -7.13
CA ILE A 298 -12.61 16.53 -5.77
C ILE A 298 -13.97 15.87 -5.87
N LEU A 299 -14.14 14.78 -5.13
CA LEU A 299 -15.31 13.91 -5.13
C LEU A 299 -15.94 13.91 -3.74
N ASP A 300 -17.26 14.09 -3.65
CA ASP A 300 -17.98 13.87 -2.40
C ASP A 300 -18.28 12.37 -2.16
N GLN A 301 -19.01 12.08 -1.09
CA GLN A 301 -19.42 10.72 -0.72
C GLN A 301 -20.25 10.00 -1.79
N ASP A 302 -21.04 10.74 -2.58
CA ASP A 302 -21.84 10.19 -3.68
C ASP A 302 -21.04 10.08 -5.00
N LEU A 303 -19.73 10.35 -4.94
CA LEU A 303 -18.83 10.46 -6.09
C LEU A 303 -19.29 11.50 -7.12
N VAL A 304 -19.93 12.56 -6.65
CA VAL A 304 -20.24 13.74 -7.46
C VAL A 304 -18.96 14.57 -7.59
N LEU A 305 -18.72 15.07 -8.80
CA LEU A 305 -17.59 15.93 -9.11
C LEU A 305 -17.83 17.34 -8.53
N VAL A 306 -17.29 17.58 -7.33
CA VAL A 306 -17.34 18.89 -6.65
C VAL A 306 -16.41 19.88 -7.34
N GLN A 307 -15.21 19.44 -7.70
CA GLN A 307 -14.21 20.27 -8.37
C GLN A 307 -13.43 19.48 -9.41
N VAL A 308 -13.10 20.13 -10.52
CA VAL A 308 -12.31 19.56 -11.62
C VAL A 308 -11.24 20.55 -12.06
N GLY A 309 -9.99 20.07 -12.12
CA GLY A 309 -8.85 20.83 -12.61
C GLY A 309 -9.02 21.33 -14.05
N HIS A 310 -8.40 22.46 -14.36
CA HIS A 310 -8.59 23.12 -15.66
C HIS A 310 -8.12 22.27 -16.85
N GLY A 311 -7.11 21.43 -16.66
CA GLY A 311 -6.62 20.50 -17.69
C GLY A 311 -7.65 19.44 -18.06
N LEU A 312 -8.44 18.97 -17.08
CA LEU A 312 -9.52 17.99 -17.30
C LEU A 312 -10.80 18.64 -17.82
N ARG A 313 -11.12 19.86 -17.35
CA ARG A 313 -12.37 20.55 -17.67
C ARG A 313 -12.60 20.72 -19.17
N LYS A 314 -11.53 21.02 -19.94
CA LYS A 314 -11.57 21.14 -21.40
C LYS A 314 -12.08 19.85 -22.08
N ARG A 315 -11.86 18.68 -21.47
CA ARG A 315 -12.22 17.37 -22.01
C ARG A 315 -13.58 16.85 -21.56
N LEU A 316 -14.06 17.29 -20.40
CA LEU A 316 -15.34 16.84 -19.84
C LEU A 316 -16.55 17.64 -20.37
N THR A 317 -16.35 18.46 -21.41
CA THR A 317 -17.38 19.39 -21.91
C THR A 317 -18.64 18.63 -22.36
N ARG A 318 -19.77 18.90 -21.69
CA ARG A 318 -21.09 18.36 -22.03
C ARG A 318 -21.62 18.98 -23.32
N LYS A 319 -22.26 18.17 -24.17
CA LYS A 319 -23.05 18.65 -25.33
C LYS A 319 -24.48 19.08 -24.95
N ASP A 320 -24.98 18.74 -23.76
CA ASP A 320 -26.38 19.03 -23.39
C ASP A 320 -26.51 19.91 -22.14
N GLY A 321 -27.35 20.95 -22.28
CA GLY A 321 -27.66 22.00 -21.31
C GLY A 321 -28.44 21.57 -20.07
N LEU A 322 -28.27 20.33 -19.59
CA LEU A 322 -28.93 19.84 -18.38
C LEU A 322 -28.03 20.03 -17.14
N ARG A 323 -28.49 20.91 -16.24
CA ARG A 323 -27.84 21.39 -15.00
C ARG A 323 -27.80 20.37 -13.86
N ARG A 324 -27.50 19.09 -14.11
CA ARG A 324 -27.28 18.12 -13.02
C ARG A 324 -25.80 17.99 -12.68
N PRO A 325 -25.42 17.84 -11.40
CA PRO A 325 -24.03 17.54 -11.03
C PRO A 325 -23.53 16.32 -11.80
N ALA A 326 -22.29 16.38 -12.30
CA ALA A 326 -21.69 15.26 -13.01
C ALA A 326 -21.14 14.26 -12.00
N THR A 327 -21.43 12.97 -12.19
CA THR A 327 -20.84 11.92 -11.35
C THR A 327 -19.52 11.46 -11.94
N PHE A 328 -18.64 10.94 -11.08
CA PHE A 328 -17.36 10.38 -11.49
C PHE A 328 -17.55 9.28 -12.54
N GLN A 329 -18.48 8.36 -12.33
CA GLN A 329 -18.69 7.20 -13.21
C GLN A 329 -19.19 7.57 -14.62
N GLU A 330 -19.85 8.72 -14.80
CA GLU A 330 -20.24 9.22 -16.13
C GLU A 330 -19.00 9.50 -17.00
N HIS A 331 -17.91 9.97 -16.40
CA HIS A 331 -16.76 10.52 -17.12
C HIS A 331 -15.48 9.70 -16.94
N PHE A 332 -15.43 8.86 -15.91
CA PHE A 332 -14.23 8.14 -15.52
C PHE A 332 -14.53 6.67 -15.19
N SER A 333 -13.50 5.84 -15.30
CA SER A 333 -13.47 4.47 -14.78
C SER A 333 -12.13 4.21 -14.11
N ILE A 334 -12.14 3.56 -12.96
CA ILE A 334 -10.92 3.12 -12.28
C ILE A 334 -10.41 1.85 -12.97
N LEU A 335 -9.18 1.89 -13.47
CA LEU A 335 -8.50 0.74 -14.08
C LEU A 335 -7.66 -0.03 -13.06
N SER A 336 -7.04 0.70 -12.14
CA SER A 336 -6.22 0.13 -11.07
C SER A 336 -6.34 1.02 -9.82
N PRO A 337 -6.38 0.43 -8.62
CA PRO A 337 -6.60 -1.00 -8.38
C PRO A 337 -7.99 -1.47 -8.85
N LEU A 338 -8.17 -2.77 -9.05
CA LEU A 338 -9.49 -3.35 -9.28
C LEU A 338 -10.29 -3.25 -7.99
N ILE A 339 -11.27 -2.36 -7.96
CA ILE A 339 -12.17 -2.08 -6.85
C ILE A 339 -13.56 -1.73 -7.37
N ARG A 340 -14.56 -1.80 -6.51
CA ARG A 340 -15.83 -1.12 -6.77
C ARG A 340 -15.61 0.38 -6.84
N CYS A 341 -16.18 1.01 -7.88
CA CYS A 341 -16.14 2.46 -8.04
C CYS A 341 -17.19 3.13 -7.12
N THR A 342 -17.04 2.97 -5.82
CA THR A 342 -17.80 3.66 -4.77
C THR A 342 -16.82 4.45 -3.90
N PHE A 343 -17.31 5.44 -3.15
CA PHE A 343 -16.48 6.18 -2.19
C PHE A 343 -15.74 5.22 -1.26
N GLN A 344 -16.47 4.25 -0.71
CA GLN A 344 -15.92 3.22 0.14
C GLN A 344 -14.84 2.37 -0.55
N GLY A 345 -15.08 1.91 -1.79
CA GLY A 345 -14.11 1.10 -2.51
C GLY A 345 -12.80 1.84 -2.76
N ILE A 346 -12.84 3.18 -2.89
CA ILE A 346 -11.64 4.00 -3.02
C ILE A 346 -10.91 4.12 -1.68
N LEU A 347 -11.65 4.32 -0.57
CA LEU A 347 -11.07 4.44 0.77
C LEU A 347 -10.24 3.21 1.19
N THR A 348 -10.65 2.00 0.79
CA THR A 348 -9.92 0.77 1.16
C THR A 348 -8.52 0.68 0.53
N MET A 349 -8.24 1.49 -0.50
CA MET A 349 -7.02 1.43 -1.30
C MET A 349 -6.26 2.76 -1.37
N LEU A 350 -6.51 3.72 -0.46
CA LEU A 350 -5.87 5.05 -0.47
C LEU A 350 -4.34 5.00 -0.44
N ASN A 351 -3.76 3.96 0.16
CA ASN A 351 -2.31 3.75 0.20
C ASN A 351 -1.72 3.18 -1.11
N THR A 352 -2.51 3.08 -2.17
CA THR A 352 -2.07 2.61 -3.48
C THR A 352 -2.18 3.67 -4.55
N GLN A 353 -1.46 3.47 -5.65
CA GLN A 353 -1.56 4.32 -6.83
C GLN A 353 -2.77 3.94 -7.67
N PHE A 354 -3.56 4.95 -8.04
CA PHE A 354 -4.72 4.81 -8.90
C PHE A 354 -4.38 5.12 -10.35
N THR A 355 -4.91 4.32 -11.26
CA THR A 355 -5.00 4.64 -12.68
C THR A 355 -6.46 4.79 -13.04
N ILE A 356 -6.88 5.99 -13.46
CA ILE A 356 -8.25 6.27 -13.90
C ILE A 356 -8.25 6.59 -15.39
N ARG A 357 -9.25 6.10 -16.11
CA ARG A 357 -9.45 6.34 -17.55
C ARG A 357 -10.56 7.34 -17.76
N ILE A 358 -10.31 8.32 -18.62
CA ILE A 358 -11.33 9.27 -19.07
C ILE A 358 -12.19 8.61 -20.16
N LYS A 359 -13.50 8.50 -19.90
CA LYS A 359 -14.50 8.07 -20.87
C LYS A 359 -14.81 9.24 -21.81
N ARG A 360 -14.77 9.02 -23.13
CA ARG A 360 -15.13 10.05 -24.11
C ARG A 360 -16.63 10.07 -24.39
N GLY A 361 -17.17 11.27 -24.59
CA GLY A 361 -18.42 11.47 -25.33
C GLY A 361 -18.20 11.24 -26.83
N VAL A 362 -19.25 10.79 -27.52
CA VAL A 362 -19.29 10.13 -28.85
C VAL A 362 -18.82 11.00 -30.05
N SER A 363 -17.86 11.93 -29.94
CA SER A 363 -17.57 12.84 -31.05
C SER A 363 -16.19 13.50 -31.02
N THR A 364 -15.16 12.76 -31.42
CA THR A 364 -13.98 13.26 -32.18
C THR A 364 -13.29 12.06 -32.82
N ALA A 365 -12.85 12.19 -34.07
CA ALA A 365 -12.33 11.10 -34.92
C ALA A 365 -11.01 10.45 -34.43
N ASP A 366 -10.36 11.01 -33.41
CA ASP A 366 -9.21 10.40 -32.77
C ASP A 366 -9.66 9.53 -31.60
N ASN A 367 -9.37 8.23 -31.65
CA ASN A 367 -9.92 7.20 -30.75
C ASN A 367 -9.03 6.93 -29.51
N THR A 368 -8.10 7.83 -29.20
CA THR A 368 -7.11 7.69 -28.12
C THR A 368 -7.69 7.91 -26.71
N LEU A 369 -8.09 6.83 -26.04
CA LEU A 369 -8.41 6.86 -24.60
C LEU A 369 -7.24 7.42 -23.80
N MET A 370 -7.55 8.19 -22.75
CA MET A 370 -6.55 8.86 -21.92
C MET A 370 -6.62 8.33 -20.50
N ASP A 371 -5.47 7.89 -20.00
CA ASP A 371 -5.31 7.42 -18.63
C ASP A 371 -4.60 8.49 -17.79
N LEU A 372 -5.00 8.61 -16.54
CA LEU A 372 -4.39 9.45 -15.52
C LEU A 372 -3.89 8.54 -14.41
N LYS A 373 -2.63 8.70 -14.02
CA LYS A 373 -2.03 8.01 -12.89
C LYS A 373 -1.86 8.98 -11.73
N GLY A 374 -2.25 8.58 -10.54
CA GLY A 374 -2.26 9.49 -9.40
C GLY A 374 -2.56 8.81 -8.07
N GLN A 375 -2.74 9.62 -7.04
CA GLN A 375 -3.14 9.19 -5.71
C GLN A 375 -4.53 9.75 -5.39
N MET A 376 -5.30 8.96 -4.65
CA MET A 376 -6.54 9.38 -4.01
C MET A 376 -6.22 9.69 -2.55
N ILE A 377 -6.67 10.84 -2.06
CA ILE A 377 -6.39 11.33 -0.71
C ILE A 377 -7.74 11.64 -0.07
N TYR A 378 -8.01 11.08 1.10
CA TYR A 378 -9.19 11.43 1.87
C TYR A 378 -8.96 12.74 2.62
N VAL A 379 -9.93 13.66 2.54
CA VAL A 379 -9.91 14.97 3.18
C VAL A 379 -11.03 14.99 4.23
N PRO A 380 -10.71 14.71 5.52
CA PRO A 380 -11.72 14.55 6.56
C PRO A 380 -12.57 15.81 6.81
N GLU A 381 -12.00 17.00 6.60
CA GLU A 381 -12.66 18.29 6.88
C GLU A 381 -13.86 18.56 5.96
N SER A 382 -13.81 18.03 4.73
CA SER A 382 -14.87 18.16 3.73
C SER A 382 -15.56 16.83 3.40
N ASP A 383 -15.13 15.76 4.06
CA ASP A 383 -15.57 14.38 3.82
C ASP A 383 -15.56 14.02 2.32
N ALA A 384 -14.43 14.32 1.68
CA ALA A 384 -14.26 14.25 0.24
C ALA A 384 -12.98 13.48 -0.13
N ILE A 385 -12.92 12.98 -1.36
CA ILE A 385 -11.72 12.38 -1.94
C ILE A 385 -11.13 13.35 -2.95
N LEU A 386 -9.87 13.71 -2.73
CA LEU A 386 -9.04 14.45 -3.67
C LEU A 386 -8.22 13.46 -4.50
N PHE A 387 -8.41 13.46 -5.82
CA PHE A 387 -7.49 12.82 -6.74
C PHE A 387 -6.44 13.84 -7.20
N LEU A 388 -5.16 13.50 -7.04
CA LEU A 388 -4.03 14.20 -7.65
C LEU A 388 -3.30 13.26 -8.59
N GLY A 389 -3.27 13.59 -9.88
CA GLY A 389 -2.61 12.73 -10.86
C GLY A 389 -2.05 13.48 -12.05
N SER A 390 -1.53 12.71 -12.98
CA SER A 390 -0.98 13.21 -14.23
C SER A 390 -1.33 12.28 -15.40
N PRO A 391 -1.45 12.81 -16.62
CA PRO A 391 -1.57 12.02 -17.85
C PRO A 391 -0.50 10.94 -17.97
N CYS A 392 -0.91 9.70 -18.25
CA CYS A 392 -0.01 8.64 -18.70
C CYS A 392 0.35 8.90 -20.16
N VAL A 393 1.53 9.46 -20.44
CA VAL A 393 1.95 9.77 -21.81
C VAL A 393 3.35 9.22 -22.02
N ASP A 394 3.48 8.26 -22.93
CA ASP A 394 4.75 7.58 -23.19
C ASP A 394 5.56 8.28 -24.29
N LYS A 395 4.89 9.01 -25.19
CA LYS A 395 5.49 9.67 -26.35
C LYS A 395 4.92 11.07 -26.58
N LEU A 396 5.74 12.00 -27.06
CA LEU A 396 5.33 13.39 -27.28
C LEU A 396 4.20 13.50 -28.32
N GLU A 397 4.19 12.62 -29.32
CA GLU A 397 3.15 12.56 -30.36
C GLU A 397 1.77 12.22 -29.77
N GLU A 398 1.74 11.51 -28.64
CA GLU A 398 0.51 11.21 -27.91
C GLU A 398 -0.06 12.42 -27.17
N LEU A 399 0.76 13.44 -26.82
CA LEU A 399 0.24 14.70 -26.29
C LEU A 399 -0.61 15.40 -27.36
N THR A 400 -0.05 15.56 -28.56
CA THR A 400 -0.74 16.17 -29.69
C THR A 400 -1.97 15.36 -30.11
N GLY A 401 -1.84 14.03 -30.21
CA GLY A 401 -2.95 13.13 -30.55
C GLY A 401 -4.02 12.96 -29.45
N ARG A 402 -3.76 13.50 -28.25
CA ARG A 402 -4.75 13.55 -27.15
C ARG A 402 -5.17 14.99 -26.84
N GLY A 403 -4.72 15.99 -27.58
CA GLY A 403 -5.02 17.40 -27.36
C GLY A 403 -4.54 17.91 -26.00
N LEU A 404 -3.38 17.43 -25.53
CA LEU A 404 -2.60 18.03 -24.44
C LEU A 404 -1.51 18.92 -25.03
N TYR A 405 -1.25 20.05 -24.39
CA TYR A 405 -0.03 20.80 -24.63
C TYR A 405 0.97 20.51 -23.52
N LEU A 406 2.26 20.66 -23.84
CA LEU A 406 3.31 20.56 -22.83
C LEU A 406 3.09 21.56 -21.68
N SER A 407 2.50 22.72 -21.99
CA SER A 407 2.10 23.73 -21.00
C SER A 407 0.99 23.31 -20.04
N ASP A 408 0.22 22.25 -20.36
CA ASP A 408 -0.79 21.71 -19.44
C ASP A 408 -0.14 20.78 -18.39
N ILE A 409 1.13 20.37 -18.57
CA ILE A 409 1.89 19.56 -17.62
C ILE A 409 2.78 20.50 -16.79
N PRO A 410 2.52 20.67 -15.49
CA PRO A 410 3.33 21.56 -14.66
C PRO A 410 4.77 21.04 -14.56
N TYR A 411 5.73 21.98 -14.50
CA TYR A 411 7.13 21.67 -14.17
C TYR A 411 7.20 21.31 -12.68
N SER A 412 7.02 20.03 -12.35
CA SER A 412 7.13 19.49 -10.98
C SER A 412 8.57 19.11 -10.65
#